data_AF-A0AAJ3NTP7-F1
#
_entry.id   AF-A0AAJ3NTP7-F1
#
_cell.length_a   1.000
_cell.length_b   1.000
_cell.length_c   1.000
_cell.angle_alpha   90.00
_cell.angle_beta   90.00
_cell.angle_gamma   90.00
#
_symmetry.space_group_name_H-M   'P 1'
#
loop_
_entity.id
_entity.type
_entity.pdbx_description
1 polymer ?
#
loop_
_entity_poly.entity_id
_entity_poly.type
_entity_poly.pdbx_seq_one_letter_code
_entity_poly.pdbx_strand_id
1 'polypeptide(L)'
;MRGLHALCGLIAAALLAAQATAAASPRDPQIEKWIDLQVGQCVSDLPPPDLSRVTVTVVDCAAAHLAEVYLRAPMAVDTAIATVANRDCAAGLTPYTGQPVDRGPFAISYVIDSNQDRTGANPTPSTVICLLQAANGQPLIGSARR
;
A
#
# COMPACT_ATOMS: atom_id res chain seq x y z
N MET A 1 -53.84 -10.84 59.19
CA MET A 1 -52.37 -10.83 59.25
C MET A 1 -51.86 -10.86 57.81
N ARG A 2 -51.48 -9.68 57.28
CA ARG A 2 -51.05 -9.44 55.90
C ARG A 2 -49.51 -9.31 55.91
N GLY A 3 -48.80 -10.14 55.16
CA GLY A 3 -47.37 -10.00 54.93
C GLY A 3 -47.12 -9.91 53.43
N LEU A 4 -46.85 -8.71 52.91
CA LEU A 4 -46.36 -8.50 51.54
C LEU A 4 -44.83 -8.58 51.58
N HIS A 5 -44.25 -9.54 50.87
CA HIS A 5 -42.83 -9.54 50.53
C HIS A 5 -42.61 -8.72 49.26
N ALA A 6 -41.89 -7.60 49.39
CA ALA A 6 -41.40 -6.82 48.26
C ALA A 6 -40.07 -7.43 47.77
N LEU A 7 -40.08 -8.05 46.58
CA LEU A 7 -38.87 -8.44 45.86
C LEU A 7 -38.45 -7.26 44.96
N CYS A 8 -37.33 -6.64 45.33
CA CYS A 8 -36.63 -5.62 44.56
C CYS A 8 -35.94 -6.29 43.36
N GLY A 9 -36.44 -6.05 42.15
CA GLY A 9 -35.83 -6.51 40.90
C GLY A 9 -34.81 -5.50 40.38
N LEU A 10 -33.54 -5.88 40.38
CA LEU A 10 -32.48 -5.17 39.65
C LEU A 10 -32.56 -5.52 38.17
N ILE A 11 -33.01 -4.58 37.33
CA ILE A 11 -32.94 -4.72 35.87
C ILE A 11 -31.57 -4.17 35.43
N ALA A 12 -30.66 -5.07 35.06
CA ALA A 12 -29.40 -4.71 34.42
C ALA A 12 -29.68 -4.29 32.97
N ALA A 13 -29.58 -2.99 32.68
CA ALA A 13 -29.66 -2.47 31.31
C ALA A 13 -28.35 -2.81 30.57
N ALA A 14 -28.42 -3.74 29.62
CA ALA A 14 -27.32 -4.01 28.70
C ALA A 14 -27.18 -2.84 27.72
N LEU A 15 -26.17 -1.99 27.95
CA LEU A 15 -25.78 -0.93 27.02
C LEU A 15 -25.08 -1.57 25.81
N LEU A 16 -25.80 -1.69 24.70
CA LEU A 16 -25.21 -1.92 23.38
C LEU A 16 -24.43 -0.66 22.97
N ALA A 17 -23.14 -0.61 23.32
CA ALA A 17 -22.24 0.40 22.80
C ALA A 17 -22.04 0.16 21.30
N ALA A 18 -22.71 0.94 20.46
CA ALA A 18 -22.41 1.03 19.05
C ALA A 18 -20.98 1.58 18.90
N GLN A 19 -20.03 0.71 18.59
CA GLN A 19 -18.66 1.11 18.25
C GLN A 19 -18.73 1.79 16.89
N ALA A 20 -18.80 3.13 16.89
CA ALA A 20 -18.61 3.91 15.69
C ALA A 20 -17.15 3.69 15.23
N THR A 21 -16.95 2.87 14.20
CA THR A 21 -15.70 2.87 13.43
C THR A 21 -15.53 4.26 12.85
N ALA A 22 -14.65 5.06 13.46
CA ALA A 22 -14.23 6.33 12.90
C ALA A 22 -13.59 6.04 11.54
N ALA A 23 -14.28 6.41 10.45
CA ALA A 23 -13.65 6.46 9.15
C ALA A 23 -12.47 7.44 9.27
N ALA A 24 -11.27 7.01 8.87
CA ALA A 24 -10.14 7.91 8.80
C ALA A 24 -10.52 9.07 7.87
N SER A 25 -10.28 10.31 8.31
CA SER A 25 -10.50 11.48 7.45
C SER A 25 -9.70 11.32 6.17
N PRO A 26 -10.27 11.70 5.00
CA PRO A 26 -9.54 11.67 3.74
C PRO A 26 -8.22 12.42 3.90
N ARG A 27 -7.11 11.79 3.53
CA ARG A 27 -5.81 12.48 3.52
C ARG A 27 -5.77 13.45 2.35
N ASP A 28 -5.33 14.68 2.63
CA ASP A 28 -5.05 15.66 1.58
C ASP A 28 -3.94 15.14 0.66
N PRO A 29 -4.00 15.43 -0.66
CA PRO A 29 -2.93 15.09 -1.58
C PRO A 29 -1.58 15.69 -1.12
N GLN A 30 -0.51 14.90 -1.18
CA GLN A 30 0.84 15.32 -0.79
C GLN A 30 1.81 15.09 -1.96
N ILE A 31 2.70 16.04 -2.21
CA ILE A 31 3.77 15.88 -3.18
C ILE A 31 4.96 15.21 -2.48
N GLU A 32 5.36 14.04 -2.96
CA GLU A 32 6.44 13.25 -2.39
C GLU A 32 7.47 12.88 -3.45
N LYS A 33 8.72 12.68 -3.03
CA LYS A 33 9.71 12.07 -3.93
C LYS A 33 9.37 10.60 -4.13
N TRP A 34 9.48 10.10 -5.36
CA TRP A 34 9.12 8.70 -5.64
C TRP A 34 10.00 7.69 -4.87
N ILE A 35 11.24 8.05 -4.56
CA ILE A 35 12.17 7.22 -3.74
C ILE A 35 11.69 7.05 -2.28
N ASP A 36 10.94 8.04 -1.78
CA ASP A 36 10.49 8.12 -0.40
C ASP A 36 9.10 7.48 -0.20
N LEU A 37 8.49 7.01 -1.29
CA LEU A 37 7.22 6.27 -1.24
C LEU A 37 7.31 5.07 -0.31
N GLN A 38 6.24 4.83 0.44
CA GLN A 38 6.10 3.76 1.43
C GLN A 38 5.04 2.75 0.98
N VAL A 39 5.21 1.50 1.41
CA VAL A 39 4.25 0.41 1.13
C VAL A 39 2.86 0.77 1.68
N GLY A 40 1.84 0.74 0.83
CA GLY A 40 0.47 1.17 1.12
C GLY A 40 0.13 2.60 0.74
N GLN A 41 1.07 3.37 0.21
CA GLN A 41 0.73 4.67 -0.38
C GLN A 41 0.17 4.50 -1.79
N CYS A 42 -0.89 5.26 -2.07
CA CYS A 42 -1.55 5.35 -3.36
C CYS A 42 -1.15 6.66 -4.05
N VAL A 43 -0.87 6.61 -5.35
CA VAL A 43 -0.38 7.76 -6.12
C VAL A 43 -1.25 8.03 -7.33
N SER A 44 -1.54 9.30 -7.60
CA SER A 44 -2.33 9.73 -8.75
C SER A 44 -1.50 10.00 -10.01
N ASP A 45 -0.18 9.99 -9.91
CA ASP A 45 0.74 10.08 -11.02
C ASP A 45 2.00 9.23 -10.78
N LEU A 46 2.68 8.86 -11.86
CA LEU A 46 3.94 8.11 -11.84
C LEU A 46 5.09 9.00 -12.36
N PRO A 47 6.33 8.76 -11.90
CA PRO A 47 7.46 9.44 -12.51
C PRO A 47 7.53 9.09 -14.00
N PRO A 48 7.83 10.06 -14.87
CA PRO A 48 8.03 9.80 -16.29
C PRO A 48 9.12 8.75 -16.53
N PRO A 49 9.05 7.93 -17.59
CA PRO A 49 10.09 6.93 -17.87
C PRO A 49 11.49 7.51 -18.08
N ASP A 50 11.59 8.76 -18.51
CA ASP A 50 12.85 9.49 -18.66
C ASP A 50 13.36 10.10 -17.34
N LEU A 51 12.61 9.91 -16.24
CA LEU A 51 12.88 10.42 -14.90
C LEU A 51 13.07 11.94 -14.83
N SER A 52 12.50 12.69 -15.79
CA SER A 52 12.53 14.15 -15.82
C SER A 52 11.85 14.82 -14.61
N ARG A 53 11.00 14.07 -13.89
CA ARG A 53 10.37 14.48 -12.63
C ARG A 53 10.64 13.46 -11.53
N VAL A 54 11.08 13.94 -10.38
CA VAL A 54 11.45 13.12 -9.21
C VAL A 54 10.36 13.07 -8.13
N THR A 55 9.24 13.75 -8.34
CA THR A 55 8.11 13.80 -7.42
C THR A 55 6.83 13.23 -8.05
N VAL A 56 5.97 12.72 -7.18
CA VAL A 56 4.63 12.20 -7.46
C VAL A 56 3.64 12.73 -6.42
N THR A 57 2.36 12.61 -6.72
CA THR A 57 1.28 12.98 -5.81
C THR A 57 0.74 11.74 -5.10
N VAL A 58 0.93 11.68 -3.78
CA VAL A 58 0.30 10.69 -2.91
C VAL A 58 -1.11 11.16 -2.56
N VAL A 59 -2.08 10.26 -2.66
CA VAL A 59 -3.49 10.50 -2.37
C VAL A 59 -4.04 9.47 -1.39
N ASP A 60 -5.19 9.74 -0.80
CA ASP A 60 -5.96 8.72 -0.08
C ASP A 60 -6.33 7.57 -1.02
N CYS A 61 -6.08 6.32 -0.63
CA CYS A 61 -6.42 5.16 -1.44
C CYS A 61 -7.92 5.01 -1.71
N ALA A 62 -8.79 5.61 -0.90
CA ALA A 62 -10.22 5.68 -1.17
C ALA A 62 -10.56 6.59 -2.36
N ALA A 63 -9.66 7.52 -2.72
CA ALA A 63 -9.78 8.30 -3.95
C ALA A 63 -9.25 7.51 -5.16
N ALA A 64 -9.68 7.91 -6.36
CA ALA A 64 -9.16 7.35 -7.60
C ALA A 64 -7.65 7.61 -7.73
N HIS A 65 -6.87 6.56 -7.99
CA HIS A 65 -5.42 6.65 -8.09
C HIS A 65 -4.87 5.71 -9.18
N LEU A 66 -3.68 6.01 -9.70
CA LEU A 66 -3.08 5.24 -10.79
C LEU A 66 -2.35 4.00 -10.30
N ALA A 67 -1.71 4.10 -9.13
CA ALA A 67 -0.91 3.00 -8.59
C ALA A 67 -0.90 2.97 -7.07
N GLU A 68 -0.63 1.79 -6.52
CA GLU A 68 -0.37 1.59 -5.10
C GLU A 68 0.99 0.90 -4.91
N VAL A 69 1.77 1.34 -3.92
CA VAL A 69 3.06 0.74 -3.58
C VAL A 69 2.81 -0.51 -2.75
N TYR A 70 3.24 -1.67 -3.23
CA TYR A 70 2.99 -2.94 -2.52
C TYR A 70 4.26 -3.60 -1.97
N LEU A 71 5.43 -3.23 -2.48
CA LEU A 71 6.71 -3.74 -2.00
C LEU A 71 7.79 -2.66 -2.09
N ARG A 72 8.63 -2.60 -1.07
CA ARG A 72 9.97 -2.00 -1.12
C ARG A 72 10.94 -3.06 -0.69
N ALA A 73 11.96 -3.35 -1.50
CA ALA A 73 12.94 -4.38 -1.20
C ALA A 73 14.36 -3.92 -1.56
N PRO A 74 15.35 -4.19 -0.69
CA PRO A 74 16.75 -4.06 -1.06
C PRO A 74 17.07 -4.95 -2.26
N MET A 75 17.84 -4.43 -3.20
CA MET A 75 18.13 -5.05 -4.47
C MET A 75 19.62 -4.92 -4.78
N ALA A 76 20.23 -6.05 -5.15
CA ALA A 76 21.59 -6.06 -5.71
C ALA A 76 21.57 -5.40 -7.10
N VAL A 77 22.65 -4.68 -7.43
CA VAL A 77 22.87 -4.19 -8.79
C VAL A 77 23.87 -5.10 -9.47
N ASP A 78 23.39 -5.96 -10.34
CA ASP A 78 24.21 -6.74 -11.27
C ASP A 78 23.82 -6.39 -12.72
N THR A 79 24.36 -7.11 -13.70
CA THR A 79 24.08 -6.87 -15.12
C THR A 79 22.62 -7.17 -15.52
N ALA A 80 21.79 -7.70 -14.61
CA ALA A 80 20.43 -8.15 -14.84
C ALA A 80 19.39 -7.45 -13.95
N ILE A 81 19.58 -6.14 -13.66
CA ILE A 81 18.69 -5.32 -12.81
C ILE A 81 17.20 -5.55 -13.06
N ALA A 82 16.75 -5.50 -14.32
CA ALA A 82 15.34 -5.69 -14.67
C ALA A 82 14.83 -7.10 -14.33
N THR A 83 15.68 -8.13 -14.42
CA THR A 83 15.31 -9.51 -14.04
C THR A 83 15.11 -9.62 -12.53
N VAL A 84 16.01 -9.00 -11.75
CA VAL A 84 15.91 -8.99 -10.29
C VAL A 84 14.65 -8.25 -9.84
N ALA A 85 14.41 -7.05 -10.38
CA ALA A 85 13.22 -6.26 -10.09
C ALA A 85 11.93 -7.00 -10.44
N ASN A 86 11.84 -7.58 -11.66
CA ASN A 86 10.66 -8.36 -12.07
C ASN A 86 10.39 -9.54 -11.14
N ARG A 87 11.44 -10.29 -10.76
CA ARG A 87 11.33 -11.43 -9.84
C ARG A 87 10.80 -10.99 -8.48
N ASP A 88 11.40 -9.96 -7.90
CA ASP A 88 11.09 -9.52 -6.53
C ASP A 88 9.70 -8.90 -6.46
N CYS A 89 9.34 -8.08 -7.45
CA CYS A 89 8.01 -7.52 -7.58
C CYS A 89 6.95 -8.61 -7.79
N ALA A 90 7.16 -9.57 -8.70
CA ALA A 90 6.23 -10.69 -8.88
C ALA A 90 6.02 -11.49 -7.57
N ALA A 91 7.10 -11.75 -6.83
CA ALA A 91 7.03 -12.46 -5.55
C ALA A 91 6.26 -11.68 -4.46
N GLY A 92 6.29 -10.35 -4.50
CA GLY A 92 5.63 -9.48 -3.52
C GLY A 92 4.12 -9.29 -3.70
N LEU A 93 3.57 -9.53 -4.91
CA LEU A 93 2.18 -9.19 -5.20
C LEU A 93 1.17 -10.04 -4.41
N THR A 94 1.36 -11.37 -4.39
CA THR A 94 0.43 -12.29 -3.71
C THR A 94 0.43 -12.10 -2.20
N PRO A 95 1.57 -11.94 -1.51
CA PRO A 95 1.58 -11.57 -0.10
C PRO A 95 0.80 -10.28 0.20
N TYR A 96 0.81 -9.30 -0.71
CA TYR A 96 0.15 -8.01 -0.51
C TYR A 96 -1.37 -8.04 -0.75
N THR A 97 -1.77 -8.66 -1.86
CA THR A 97 -3.16 -8.62 -2.36
C THR A 97 -3.95 -9.91 -2.05
N GLY A 98 -3.23 -10.99 -1.72
CA GLY A 98 -3.72 -12.37 -1.75
C GLY A 98 -4.23 -12.83 -3.13
N GLN A 99 -3.85 -12.14 -4.21
CA GLN A 99 -4.15 -12.52 -5.58
C GLN A 99 -2.87 -12.98 -6.31
N PRO A 100 -2.94 -14.00 -7.19
CA PRO A 100 -1.80 -14.39 -8.01
C PRO A 100 -1.51 -13.36 -9.11
N VAL A 101 -0.25 -13.25 -9.52
CA VAL A 101 0.22 -12.32 -10.57
C VAL A 101 -0.50 -12.57 -11.91
N ASP A 102 -0.60 -13.82 -12.35
CA ASP A 102 -1.04 -14.14 -13.73
C ASP A 102 -2.56 -14.21 -13.94
N ARG A 103 -3.34 -14.09 -12.86
CA ARG A 103 -4.82 -14.14 -12.91
C ARG A 103 -5.50 -13.01 -12.16
N GLY A 104 -4.71 -12.04 -11.68
CA GLY A 104 -5.20 -10.91 -10.91
C GLY A 104 -5.69 -9.76 -11.80
N PRO A 105 -6.46 -8.82 -11.23
CA PRO A 105 -6.89 -7.60 -11.93
C PRO A 105 -5.76 -6.55 -12.04
N PHE A 106 -4.52 -6.91 -11.71
CA PHE A 106 -3.43 -5.98 -11.50
C PHE A 106 -2.31 -6.15 -12.52
N ALA A 107 -1.73 -5.03 -12.95
CA ALA A 107 -0.46 -4.96 -13.65
C ALA A 107 0.63 -4.48 -12.68
N ILE A 108 1.86 -4.95 -12.87
CA ILE A 108 3.02 -4.58 -12.06
C ILE A 108 3.90 -3.60 -12.85
N SER A 109 4.34 -2.54 -12.18
CA SER A 109 5.46 -1.69 -12.60
C SER A 109 6.39 -1.44 -11.42
N TYR A 110 7.54 -0.83 -11.64
CA TYR A 110 8.48 -0.51 -10.57
C TYR A 110 9.36 0.69 -10.92
N VAL A 111 9.88 1.31 -9.87
CA VAL A 111 10.99 2.26 -9.93
C VAL A 111 12.12 1.76 -9.05
N ILE A 112 13.35 2.14 -9.39
CA ILE A 112 14.55 1.66 -8.69
C ILE A 112 15.29 2.88 -8.17
N ASP A 113 15.33 3.00 -6.86
CA ASP A 113 16.24 3.92 -6.20
C ASP A 113 17.63 3.31 -6.20
N SER A 114 18.57 3.94 -6.89
CA SER A 114 19.93 3.44 -7.00
C SER A 114 20.87 4.26 -6.13
N ASN A 115 21.13 3.77 -4.92
CA ASN A 115 22.16 4.34 -4.05
C ASN A 115 23.52 3.82 -4.52
N GLN A 116 24.21 4.63 -5.33
CA GLN A 116 25.48 4.30 -5.99
C GLN A 116 26.69 4.29 -5.03
N ASP A 117 26.53 3.68 -3.85
CA ASP A 117 27.62 3.47 -2.91
C ASP A 117 28.72 2.61 -3.56
N ARG A 118 29.80 3.27 -3.96
CA ARG A 118 30.95 2.67 -4.66
C ARG A 118 32.00 2.09 -3.72
N THR A 119 31.73 2.06 -2.41
CA THR A 119 32.64 1.44 -1.44
C THR A 119 32.65 -0.08 -1.52
N GLY A 120 31.65 -0.69 -2.19
CA GLY A 120 31.52 -2.15 -2.33
C GLY A 120 31.08 -2.86 -1.05
N ALA A 121 30.80 -2.12 0.03
CA ALA A 121 30.42 -2.68 1.32
C ALA A 121 28.93 -3.06 1.41
N ASN A 122 28.09 -2.52 0.52
CA ASN A 122 26.66 -2.79 0.48
C ASN A 122 26.31 -3.79 -0.64
N PRO A 123 25.92 -5.04 -0.32
CA PRO A 123 25.57 -6.04 -1.33
C PRO A 123 24.24 -5.73 -2.05
N THR A 124 23.40 -4.87 -1.49
CA THR A 124 22.11 -4.46 -2.05
C THR A 124 22.02 -2.93 -2.06
N PRO A 125 22.80 -2.26 -2.94
CA PRO A 125 22.92 -0.81 -2.93
C PRO A 125 21.71 -0.11 -3.57
N SER A 126 20.71 -0.84 -4.04
CA SER A 126 19.49 -0.24 -4.59
C SER A 126 18.26 -0.70 -3.83
N THR A 127 17.16 0.04 -3.97
CA THR A 127 15.85 -0.36 -3.50
C THR A 127 14.91 -0.44 -4.69
N VAL A 128 14.29 -1.58 -4.92
CA VAL A 128 13.15 -1.67 -5.85
C VAL A 128 11.88 -1.25 -5.11
N ILE A 129 11.09 -0.40 -5.74
CA ILE A 129 9.79 0.05 -5.26
C ILE A 129 8.75 -0.44 -6.28
N CYS A 130 8.02 -1.47 -5.90
CA CYS A 130 7.04 -2.12 -6.77
C CYS A 130 5.67 -1.48 -6.61
N LEU A 131 5.06 -1.21 -7.76
CA LEU A 131 3.79 -0.52 -7.91
C LEU A 131 2.80 -1.46 -8.59
N LEU A 132 1.57 -1.50 -8.09
CA LEU A 132 0.46 -2.19 -8.74
C LEU A 132 -0.50 -1.17 -9.32
N GLN A 133 -1.07 -1.50 -10.48
CA GLN A 133 -2.04 -0.70 -11.22
C GLN A 133 -3.18 -1.61 -11.68
N ALA A 134 -4.33 -1.06 -12.07
CA ALA A 134 -5.34 -1.88 -12.72
C ALA A 134 -4.84 -2.36 -14.09
N ALA A 135 -5.00 -3.65 -14.39
CA ALA A 135 -4.55 -4.24 -15.67
C ALA A 135 -5.30 -3.69 -16.89
N ASN A 136 -6.48 -3.09 -16.69
CA ASN A 136 -7.29 -2.45 -17.73
C ASN A 136 -6.93 -0.97 -17.98
N GLY A 137 -5.90 -0.45 -17.30
CA GLY A 137 -5.47 0.94 -17.42
C GLY A 137 -6.40 1.98 -16.79
N GLN A 138 -7.46 1.55 -16.07
CA GLN A 138 -8.32 2.46 -15.31
C GLN A 138 -7.70 2.79 -13.94
N PRO A 139 -8.07 3.93 -13.33
CA PRO A 139 -7.72 4.19 -11.95
C PRO A 139 -8.27 3.11 -11.01
N LEU A 140 -7.49 2.79 -9.99
CA LEU A 140 -7.92 2.00 -8.84
C LEU A 140 -8.77 2.87 -7.90
N ILE A 141 -9.69 2.24 -7.18
CA ILE A 141 -10.46 2.84 -6.08
C ILE A 141 -10.39 1.86 -4.92
N GLY A 142 -9.96 2.34 -3.75
CA GLY A 142 -9.64 1.51 -2.61
C GLY A 142 -8.24 0.90 -2.70
N SER A 143 -7.69 0.51 -1.55
CA SER A 143 -6.41 -0.21 -1.48
C SER A 143 -6.58 -1.66 -1.93
N ALA A 144 -5.60 -2.18 -2.64
CA ALA A 144 -5.46 -3.58 -3.02
C ALA A 144 -4.92 -4.47 -1.89
N ARG A 145 -4.53 -3.88 -0.75
CA ARG A 145 -4.04 -4.61 0.41
C ARG A 145 -5.15 -5.49 1.01
N ARG A 146 -4.79 -6.72 1.34
CA ARG A 146 -5.65 -7.67 2.05
C ARG A 146 -5.57 -7.53 3.56
#